data_AF-A0A6L3A1W0-F1
#
_entry.id   AF-A0A6L3A1W0-F1
#
_cell.length_a   1.000
_cell.length_b   1.000
_cell.length_c   1.000
_cell.angle_alpha   90.00
_cell.angle_beta   90.00
_cell.angle_gamma   90.00
#
_symmetry.space_group_name_H-M   'P 1'
#
loop_
_entity.id
_entity.type
_entity.pdbx_description
1 polymer ?
#
loop_
_entity_poly.entity_id
_entity_poly.type
_entity_poly.pdbx_seq_one_letter_code
_entity_poly.pdbx_strand_id
1 'polypeptide(L)'
;MLALIAVWMSLVCLALAGVMLVYPPAFKQWSIILFLEVLAPAALCFAGLVLWSHRKAENPEPAIVAQRLQCKVAIGLTLVAVAAVYVIFLVLADKA
;
A
#
# COMPACT_ATOMS: atom_id res chain seq x y z
N MET A 1 11.40 10.39 8.50
CA MET A 1 10.88 10.71 7.15
C MET A 1 10.31 9.49 6.41
N LEU A 2 10.90 8.29 6.56
CA LEU A 2 10.40 7.06 5.92
C LEU A 2 8.94 6.71 6.24
N ALA A 3 8.47 6.95 7.47
CA ALA A 3 7.05 6.71 7.84
C ALA A 3 6.08 7.50 6.96
N LEU A 4 6.42 8.77 6.68
CA LEU A 4 5.62 9.64 5.83
C LEU A 4 5.65 9.17 4.37
N ILE A 5 6.81 8.73 3.88
CA ILE A 5 6.94 8.14 2.53
C ILE A 5 6.04 6.91 2.40
N ALA A 6 6.02 6.03 3.40
CA ALA A 6 5.16 4.85 3.39
C ALA A 6 3.67 5.22 3.31
N VAL A 7 3.23 6.25 4.06
CA VAL A 7 1.84 6.75 3.99
C VAL A 7 1.52 7.29 2.59
N TRP A 8 2.39 8.11 2.01
CA TRP A 8 2.18 8.65 0.66
C TRP A 8 2.12 7.55 -0.40
N MET A 9 3.03 6.57 -0.34
CA MET A 9 2.98 5.43 -1.24
C MET A 9 1.67 4.65 -1.11
N SER A 10 1.18 4.47 0.12
CA SER A 10 -0.09 3.78 0.39
C SER A 10 -1.30 4.55 -0.12
N LEU A 11 -1.28 5.89 -0.01
CA LEU A 11 -2.31 6.76 -0.60
C LEU A 11 -2.29 6.71 -2.13
N VAL A 12 -1.11 6.69 -2.75
CA VAL A 12 -0.98 6.49 -4.20
C VAL A 12 -1.52 5.11 -4.60
N CYS A 13 -1.25 4.07 -3.82
CA CYS A 13 -1.81 2.74 -4.06
C CYS A 13 -3.34 2.78 -4.05
N LEU A 14 -3.93 3.41 -3.03
CA LEU A 14 -5.38 3.51 -2.90
C LEU A 14 -6.00 4.35 -4.02
N ALA A 15 -5.37 5.47 -4.39
CA ALA A 15 -5.83 6.30 -5.49
C ALA A 15 -5.80 5.54 -6.82
N LEU A 16 -4.70 4.84 -7.12
CA LEU A 16 -4.60 4.00 -8.32
C LEU A 16 -5.63 2.88 -8.32
N ALA A 17 -5.84 2.21 -7.19
CA ALA A 17 -6.89 1.21 -7.05
C ALA A 17 -8.28 1.80 -7.33
N GLY A 18 -8.57 3.00 -6.83
CA GLY A 18 -9.80 3.73 -7.12
C GLY A 18 -9.97 4.05 -8.60
N VAL A 19 -8.92 4.53 -9.26
CA VAL A 19 -8.97 4.83 -10.71
C VAL A 19 -9.15 3.54 -11.52
N MET A 20 -8.49 2.45 -11.14
CA MET A 20 -8.66 1.13 -11.77
C MET A 20 -10.08 0.59 -11.61
N LEU A 21 -10.74 0.82 -10.47
CA LEU A 21 -12.14 0.45 -10.24
C LEU A 21 -13.10 1.26 -11.11
N VAL A 22 -12.89 2.56 -11.22
CA VAL A 22 -13.80 3.47 -11.95
C VAL A 22 -13.62 3.35 -13.47
N TYR A 23 -12.38 3.15 -13.93
CA TYR A 23 -12.07 3.07 -15.35
C TYR A 23 -11.17 1.88 -15.71
N PRO A 24 -11.68 0.63 -15.56
CA PRO A 24 -10.93 -0.58 -15.90
C PRO A 24 -10.32 -0.63 -17.31
N PRO A 25 -11.00 -0.17 -18.40
CA PRO A 25 -10.47 -0.36 -19.76
C PRO A 25 -9.20 0.45 -20.07
N ALA A 26 -8.86 1.46 -19.26
CA ALA A 26 -7.58 2.17 -19.42
C ALA A 26 -6.37 1.38 -18.94
N PHE A 27 -6.58 0.39 -18.06
CA PHE A 27 -5.49 -0.35 -17.44
C PHE A 27 -5.29 -1.69 -18.12
N LYS A 28 -4.04 -1.92 -18.54
CA LYS A 28 -3.62 -3.21 -19.11
C LYS A 28 -3.23 -4.16 -17.98
N GLN A 29 -3.27 -5.48 -18.24
CA GLN A 29 -2.83 -6.51 -17.29
C GLN A 29 -1.44 -6.21 -16.70
N TRP A 30 -0.51 -5.70 -17.50
CA TRP A 30 0.82 -5.30 -17.02
C TRP A 30 0.80 -4.22 -15.93
N SER A 31 -0.15 -3.27 -15.97
CA SER A 31 -0.28 -2.24 -14.94
C SER A 31 -0.76 -2.82 -13.60
N ILE A 32 -1.64 -3.83 -13.67
CA ILE A 32 -2.13 -4.55 -12.48
C ILE A 32 -1.01 -5.39 -11.87
N ILE A 33 -0.23 -6.11 -12.68
CA ILE A 33 0.93 -6.88 -12.22
C ILE A 33 1.96 -5.94 -11.58
N LEU A 34 2.29 -4.82 -12.23
CA LEU A 34 3.24 -3.85 -11.68
C LEU A 34 2.77 -3.30 -10.32
N PHE A 35 1.46 -3.06 -10.17
CA PHE A 35 0.89 -2.62 -8.91
C PHE A 35 1.05 -3.66 -7.80
N LEU A 36 0.68 -4.92 -8.09
CA LEU A 36 0.67 -6.02 -7.12
C LEU A 36 2.08 -6.50 -6.76
N GLU A 37 3.00 -6.54 -7.71
CA GLU A 37 4.35 -7.10 -7.53
C GLU A 37 5.39 -6.07 -7.11
N VAL A 38 5.18 -4.79 -7.41
CA VAL A 38 6.18 -3.74 -7.14
C VAL A 38 5.65 -2.70 -6.17
N LEU A 39 4.56 -2.01 -6.53
CA LEU A 39 4.15 -0.83 -5.79
C LEU A 39 3.64 -1.15 -4.39
N ALA A 40 2.74 -2.14 -4.27
CA ALA A 40 2.19 -2.54 -2.98
C ALA A 40 3.24 -3.21 -2.06
N PRO A 41 4.07 -4.16 -2.53
CA PRO A 41 5.15 -4.72 -1.71
C PRO A 41 6.15 -3.67 -1.26
N ALA A 42 6.53 -2.72 -2.12
CA ALA A 42 7.42 -1.63 -1.73
C ALA A 42 6.82 -0.79 -0.59
N ALA A 43 5.54 -0.40 -0.69
CA ALA A 43 4.85 0.36 0.35
C ALA A 43 4.83 -0.40 1.70
N LEU A 44 4.52 -1.70 1.66
CA LEU A 44 4.53 -2.57 2.84
C LEU A 44 5.94 -2.73 3.43
N CYS A 45 6.96 -2.91 2.59
CA CYS A 45 8.35 -3.00 3.02
C CYS A 45 8.82 -1.72 3.72
N PHE A 46 8.51 -0.54 3.17
CA PHE A 46 8.87 0.72 3.82
C PHE A 46 8.17 0.90 5.17
N ALA A 47 6.88 0.59 5.27
CA ALA A 47 6.16 0.63 6.54
C ALA A 47 6.73 -0.39 7.55
N GLY A 48 7.04 -1.60 7.09
CA GLY A 48 7.64 -2.68 7.88
C GLY A 48 9.03 -2.33 8.40
N LEU A 49 9.88 -1.73 7.57
CA LEU A 49 11.23 -1.29 7.97
C LEU A 49 11.18 -0.25 9.09
N VAL A 50 10.24 0.70 9.03
CA VAL A 50 10.05 1.71 10.08
C VAL A 50 9.52 1.08 11.38
N LEU A 51 8.57 0.15 11.29
CA LEU A 51 8.10 -0.58 12.48
C LEU A 51 9.24 -1.39 13.11
N TRP A 52 10.07 -2.02 12.27
CA TRP A 52 11.20 -2.83 12.69
C TRP A 52 12.32 -1.99 13.34
N SER A 53 12.62 -0.81 12.79
CA SER A 53 13.65 0.09 13.33
C SER A 53 13.30 0.58 14.73
N HIS A 54 12.02 0.76 15.02
CA HIS A 54 11.55 1.21 16.33
C HIS A 54 11.11 0.10 17.26
N ARG A 55 11.21 -1.19 16.90
CA ARG A 55 10.58 -2.29 17.66
C ARG A 55 11.02 -2.44 19.12
N LYS A 56 12.25 -2.02 19.46
CA LYS A 56 12.85 -2.17 20.80
C LYS A 56 12.77 -0.92 21.67
N ALA A 57 12.07 0.13 21.24
CA ALA A 57 11.92 1.33 22.08
C ALA A 57 10.92 1.06 23.22
N GLU A 58 11.44 0.87 24.44
CA GLU A 58 10.68 0.57 25.67
C GLU A 58 9.87 1.77 26.18
N ASN A 59 10.41 2.99 26.07
CA ASN A 59 9.72 4.25 26.33
C ASN A 59 9.80 5.16 25.10
N PRO A 60 8.97 4.90 24.07
CA PRO A 60 9.06 5.65 22.82
C PRO A 60 8.61 7.09 23.02
N GLU A 61 9.40 8.02 22.51
CA GLU A 61 8.99 9.42 22.38
C GLU A 61 7.66 9.55 21.62
N PRO A 62 6.83 10.56 21.89
CA PRO A 62 5.54 10.76 21.22
C PRO A 62 5.65 10.75 19.67
N ALA A 63 6.76 11.26 19.13
CA ALA A 63 7.03 11.23 17.70
C ALA A 63 7.15 9.80 17.13
N ILE A 64 7.76 8.87 17.87
CA ILE A 64 7.87 7.46 17.47
C ILE A 64 6.51 6.76 17.52
N VAL A 65 5.69 7.09 18.51
CA VAL A 65 4.32 6.57 18.61
C VAL A 65 3.50 7.01 17.39
N ALA A 66 3.58 8.29 17.01
CA ALA A 66 2.92 8.81 15.82
C ALA A 66 3.43 8.13 14.53
N GLN A 67 4.73 7.90 14.40
CA GLN A 67 5.30 7.19 13.24
C GLN A 67 4.83 5.73 13.16
N ARG A 68 4.77 5.01 14.28
CA ARG A 68 4.22 3.64 14.32
C ARG A 68 2.75 3.61 13.91
N LEU A 69 1.95 4.59 14.37
CA LEU A 69 0.55 4.72 13.97
C LEU A 69 0.44 4.98 12.46
N GLN A 70 1.23 5.91 11.93
CA GLN A 70 1.30 6.19 10.49
C GLN A 70 1.63 4.93 9.67
N CYS A 71 2.60 4.12 10.11
CA CYS A 71 2.94 2.88 9.43
C CYS A 71 1.81 1.85 9.48
N LYS A 72 1.07 1.75 10.59
CA LYS A 72 -0.10 0.87 10.67
C LYS A 72 -1.21 1.31 9.72
N VAL A 73 -1.48 2.62 9.64
CA VAL A 73 -2.43 3.20 8.70
C VAL A 73 -1.99 2.95 7.26
N ALA A 74 -0.71 3.18 6.95
CA ALA A 74 -0.12 2.91 5.64
C ALA A 74 -0.36 1.44 5.22
N ILE A 75 0.01 0.49 6.07
CA ILE A 75 -0.23 -0.95 5.83
C ILE A 75 -1.72 -1.23 5.57
N GLY A 76 -2.61 -0.68 6.41
CA GLY A 76 -4.05 -0.85 6.23
C GLY A 76 -4.56 -0.35 4.87
N LEU A 77 -4.14 0.86 4.48
CA LEU A 77 -4.51 1.46 3.19
C LEU A 77 -3.99 0.64 2.01
N THR A 78 -2.73 0.19 2.08
CA THR A 78 -2.15 -0.66 1.03
C THR A 78 -2.89 -1.98 0.90
N LEU A 79 -3.23 -2.64 2.02
CA LEU A 79 -3.97 -3.90 1.98
C LEU A 79 -5.36 -3.74 1.37
N VAL A 80 -6.07 -2.66 1.70
CA VAL A 80 -7.37 -2.33 1.08
C VAL A 80 -7.22 -2.11 -0.43
N ALA A 81 -6.19 -1.36 -0.84
CA ALA A 81 -5.92 -1.11 -2.26
C ALA A 81 -5.57 -2.40 -3.02
N VAL A 82 -4.75 -3.27 -2.43
CA VAL A 82 -4.42 -4.60 -2.98
C VAL A 82 -5.66 -5.46 -3.13
N ALA A 83 -6.51 -5.53 -2.10
CA ALA A 83 -7.74 -6.30 -2.16
C ALA A 83 -8.66 -5.82 -3.30
N ALA A 84 -8.82 -4.50 -3.46
CA ALA A 84 -9.60 -3.92 -4.54
C ALA A 84 -9.04 -4.29 -5.92
N VAL A 85 -7.73 -4.11 -6.15
CA VAL A 85 -7.07 -4.43 -7.42
C VAL A 85 -7.09 -5.93 -7.71
N TYR A 86 -6.97 -6.76 -6.68
CA TYR A 86 -7.04 -8.22 -6.82
C TYR A 86 -8.43 -8.68 -7.29
N VAL A 87 -9.51 -8.09 -6.76
CA VAL A 87 -10.87 -8.36 -7.25
C VAL A 87 -11.01 -7.97 -8.72
N ILE A 88 -10.48 -6.82 -9.14
CA ILE A 88 -10.47 -6.42 -10.56
C ILE A 88 -9.70 -7.43 -11.41
N PHE A 89 -8.54 -7.88 -10.95
CA PHE A 89 -7.73 -8.86 -11.65
C PHE A 89 -8.50 -10.16 -11.92
N LEU A 90 -9.18 -10.70 -10.89
CA LEU A 90 -10.01 -11.89 -11.04
C LEU A 90 -11.16 -11.66 -12.04
N VAL A 91 -11.86 -10.53 -11.94
CA VAL A 91 -12.97 -10.19 -12.85
C VAL A 91 -12.51 -10.00 -14.30
N LEU A 92 -11.32 -9.45 -14.52
CA LEU A 92 -10.75 -9.29 -15.85
C LEU A 92 -10.18 -10.60 -16.40
N ALA A 93 -9.61 -11.45 -15.55
CA ALA A 93 -9.10 -12.75 -15.93
C ALA A 93 -10.21 -13.69 -16.42
N ASP A 94 -11.39 -13.67 -15.79
CA ASP A 94 -12.56 -14.45 -16.23
C ASP A 94 -13.10 -14.05 -17.62
N LYS A 95 -12.75 -12.85 -18.11
CA LYS A 95 -13.22 -12.31 -19.40
C LYS A 95 -12.22 -12.48 -20.54
N ALA A 96 -11.02 -13.00 -20.27
CA ALA A 96 -9.94 -13.21 -21.24
C ALA A 96 -9.92 -14.65 -21.75
#